data_AF-A0A8D8U0H2-F1
#
_entry.id   AF-A0A8D8U0H2-F1
#
_cell.length_a   1.000
_cell.length_b   1.000
_cell.length_c   1.000
_cell.angle_alpha   90.00
_cell.angle_beta   90.00
_cell.angle_gamma   90.00
#
_symmetry.space_group_name_H-M   'P 1'
#
loop_
_entity.id
_entity.type
_entity.pdbx_description
1 polymer ?
#
loop_
_entity_poly.entity_id
_entity_poly.type
_entity_poly.pdbx_seq_one_letter_code
_entity_poly.pdbx_strand_id
1 'polypeptide(L)'
;MKGEAELWYVMWHKKNLSSEEAQEIDVIDLIREATPFFPAMRKALIILSSLPPTTATVERSFSTLRKIKTWLRSTMGEDRLNGLSLMSVHRKLVEVQREEIQKSTLQIFARNPRRMLFQ
;
A
#
# COMPACT_ATOMS: atom_id res chain seq x y z
N MET A 1 -18.58 18.71 -1.37
CA MET A 1 -17.15 18.72 -1.73
C MET A 1 -16.73 20.02 -2.42
N LYS A 2 -17.40 20.47 -3.50
CA LYS A 2 -17.07 21.76 -4.16
C LYS A 2 -17.11 22.98 -3.22
N GLY A 3 -18.19 23.14 -2.43
CA GLY A 3 -18.31 24.26 -1.49
C GLY A 3 -17.25 24.27 -0.38
N GLU A 4 -16.89 23.12 0.18
CA GLU A 4 -15.79 23.04 1.15
C GLU A 4 -14.43 23.40 0.53
N ALA A 5 -14.19 22.99 -0.72
CA ALA A 5 -12.95 23.31 -1.43
C ALA A 5 -12.85 24.80 -1.80
N GLU A 6 -13.96 25.42 -2.21
CA GLU A 6 -14.05 26.86 -2.46
C GLU A 6 -13.81 27.67 -1.18
N LEU A 7 -14.42 27.27 -0.07
CA LEU A 7 -14.22 27.91 1.23
C LEU A 7 -12.78 27.73 1.74
N TRP A 8 -12.19 26.56 1.53
CA TRP A 8 -10.78 26.30 1.82
C TRP A 8 -9.87 27.22 1.00
N TYR A 9 -10.10 27.32 -0.31
CA TYR A 9 -9.34 28.21 -1.19
C TYR A 9 -9.44 29.68 -0.75
N VAL A 10 -10.66 30.16 -0.45
CA VAL A 10 -10.88 31.52 0.03
C VAL A 10 -10.18 31.76 1.38
N MET A 11 -10.18 30.77 2.28
CA MET A 11 -9.50 30.87 3.57
C MET A 11 -7.98 31.04 3.40
N TRP A 12 -7.36 30.22 2.55
CA TRP A 12 -5.92 30.32 2.27
C TRP A 12 -5.55 31.59 1.50
N HIS A 13 -6.39 32.03 0.56
CA HIS A 13 -6.20 33.28 -0.16
C HIS A 13 -6.32 34.50 0.78
N LYS A 14 -7.15 34.43 1.82
CA LYS A 14 -7.26 35.50 2.83
C LYS A 14 -6.11 35.52 3.84
N LYS A 15 -5.44 34.38 4.09
CA LYS A 15 -4.26 34.33 4.97
C LYS A 15 -3.07 35.11 4.39
N ASN A 16 -3.06 35.43 3.09
CA ASN A 16 -2.06 36.29 2.41
C ASN A 16 -0.61 35.95 2.76
N LEU A 17 -0.27 34.65 2.73
CA LEU A 17 1.06 34.17 3.05
C LEU A 17 2.09 34.67 2.04
N SER A 18 3.29 34.94 2.55
CA SER A 18 4.48 35.11 1.72
C SER A 18 4.84 33.78 1.02
N SER A 19 5.52 33.87 -0.11
CA SER A 19 6.00 32.69 -0.85
C SER A 19 6.98 31.84 -0.01
N GLU A 20 7.64 32.44 0.98
CA GLU A 20 8.56 31.75 1.90
C GLU A 20 7.79 30.94 2.95
N GLU A 21 6.75 31.53 3.55
CA GLU A 21 5.88 30.88 4.52
C GLU A 21 5.10 29.70 3.90
N ALA A 22 4.72 29.83 2.63
CA ALA A 22 4.02 28.76 1.91
C ALA A 22 4.89 27.52 1.66
N GLN A 23 6.22 27.68 1.58
CA GLN A 23 7.16 26.57 1.36
C GLN A 23 7.50 25.82 2.65
N GLU A 24 7.33 26.44 3.81
CA GLU A 24 7.60 25.83 5.12
C GLU A 24 6.42 25.02 5.68
N ILE A 25 5.23 25.12 5.09
CA ILE A 25 4.05 24.40 5.58
C ILE A 25 4.22 22.90 5.38
N ASP A 26 4.17 22.15 6.48
CA ASP A 26 4.09 20.70 6.44
C ASP A 26 2.66 20.23 6.13
N VAL A 27 2.58 19.06 5.50
CA VAL A 27 1.33 18.37 5.20
C VAL A 27 0.52 18.09 6.48
N ILE A 28 1.21 17.86 7.61
CA ILE A 28 0.56 17.66 8.91
C ILE A 28 -0.18 18.93 9.35
N ASP A 29 0.40 20.11 9.14
CA ASP A 29 -0.21 21.39 9.51
C ASP A 29 -1.44 21.68 8.64
N LEU A 30 -1.35 21.35 7.35
CA LEU A 30 -2.47 21.44 6.42
C LEU A 30 -3.66 20.55 6.85
N ILE A 31 -3.38 19.34 7.35
CA ILE A 31 -4.41 18.42 7.87
C ILE A 31 -5.00 18.95 9.18
N ARG A 32 -4.20 19.54 10.07
CA ARG A 32 -4.67 20.14 11.33
C ARG A 32 -5.66 21.26 11.09
N GLU A 33 -5.34 22.17 10.17
CA GLU A 33 -6.21 23.29 9.76
C GLU A 33 -7.53 22.81 9.12
N ALA A 34 -7.51 21.67 8.41
CA ALA A 34 -8.71 21.08 7.80
C ALA A 34 -9.59 20.32 8.79
N THR A 35 -9.03 19.85 9.91
CA THR A 35 -9.70 18.97 10.87
C THR A 35 -10.95 19.56 11.54
N PRO A 36 -10.99 20.84 11.98
CA PRO A 36 -12.15 21.37 12.67
C PRO A 36 -13.33 21.74 11.76
N PHE A 37 -13.10 22.08 10.48
CA PHE A 37 -14.12 22.72 9.65
C PHE A 37 -14.33 22.10 8.25
N PHE A 38 -13.39 21.27 7.77
CA PHE A 38 -13.39 20.79 6.37
C PHE A 38 -13.17 19.27 6.30
N PRO A 39 -14.16 18.45 6.70
CA PRO A 39 -14.01 16.99 6.77
C PRO A 39 -13.77 16.35 5.39
N ALA A 40 -14.31 16.90 4.30
CA ALA A 40 -14.03 16.38 2.96
C ALA A 40 -12.63 16.75 2.49
N MET A 41 -12.16 17.97 2.80
CA MET A 41 -10.80 18.40 2.46
C MET A 41 -9.76 17.61 3.23
N ARG A 42 -9.99 17.37 4.53
CA ARG A 42 -9.14 16.50 5.35
C ARG A 42 -8.97 15.10 4.74
N LYS A 43 -10.07 14.48 4.28
CA LYS A 43 -10.01 13.16 3.62
C LYS A 43 -9.19 13.23 2.33
N ALA A 44 -9.38 14.27 1.51
CA ALA A 44 -8.61 14.45 0.28
C ALA A 44 -7.11 14.63 0.56
N LEU A 45 -6.74 15.40 1.58
CA LEU A 45 -5.35 15.59 2.00
C LEU A 45 -4.73 14.28 2.48
N ILE A 46 -5.43 13.50 3.30
CA ILE A 46 -4.94 12.18 3.76
C ILE A 46 -4.74 11.23 2.58
N ILE A 47 -5.68 11.21 1.61
CA ILE A 47 -5.54 10.40 0.40
C ILE A 47 -4.30 10.86 -0.38
N LEU A 48 -4.14 12.16 -0.59
CA LEU A 48 -2.98 12.74 -1.27
C LEU A 48 -1.67 12.37 -0.56
N SER A 49 -1.62 12.41 0.77
CA SER A 49 -0.44 12.00 1.56
C SER A 49 -0.19 10.50 1.52
N SER A 50 -1.24 9.69 1.36
CA SER A 50 -1.13 8.22 1.26
C SER A 50 -0.70 7.75 -0.13
N LEU A 51 -0.86 8.59 -1.15
CA LEU A 51 -0.29 8.33 -2.46
C LEU A 51 1.23 8.39 -2.30
N PRO A 52 1.96 7.33 -2.64
CA PRO A 52 3.41 7.35 -2.53
C PRO A 52 3.95 8.48 -3.41
N PRO A 53 4.70 9.44 -2.87
CA PRO A 53 5.22 10.57 -3.65
C PRO A 53 6.28 10.14 -4.68
N THR A 54 6.72 8.88 -4.66
CA THR A 54 7.82 8.37 -5.48
C THR A 54 7.60 6.94 -5.99
N THR A 55 8.29 6.62 -7.09
CA THR A 55 8.34 5.31 -7.75
C THR A 55 8.93 4.19 -6.87
N ALA A 56 9.50 4.50 -5.71
CA ALA A 56 10.23 3.55 -4.86
C ALA A 56 9.38 2.33 -4.43
N THR A 57 8.09 2.53 -4.16
CA THR A 57 7.19 1.42 -3.80
C THR A 57 6.97 0.49 -5.00
N VAL A 58 6.86 1.06 -6.19
CA VAL A 58 6.69 0.34 -7.46
C VAL A 58 7.99 -0.40 -7.81
N GLU A 59 9.14 0.24 -7.65
CA GLU A 59 10.47 -0.37 -7.83
C GLU A 59 10.70 -1.54 -6.88
N ARG A 60 10.28 -1.43 -5.61
CA ARG A 60 10.33 -2.53 -4.65
C ARG A 60 9.46 -3.71 -5.10
N SER A 61 8.24 -3.44 -5.58
CA SER A 61 7.34 -4.47 -6.12
C SER A 61 7.89 -5.12 -7.38
N PHE A 62 8.47 -4.36 -8.32
CA PHE A 62 9.09 -4.93 -9.52
C PHE A 62 10.37 -5.71 -9.20
N SER A 63 11.20 -5.23 -8.28
CA SER A 63 12.41 -5.93 -7.83
C SER A 63 12.08 -7.27 -7.16
N THR A 64 11.02 -7.30 -6.34
CA THR A 64 10.54 -8.55 -5.73
C THR A 64 9.93 -9.49 -6.77
N LEU A 65 9.09 -8.99 -7.68
CA LEU A 65 8.55 -9.77 -8.79
C LEU A 65 9.64 -10.38 -9.68
N ARG A 66 10.70 -9.63 -9.98
CA ARG A 66 11.85 -10.13 -10.77
C ARG A 66 12.61 -11.26 -10.08
N LYS A 67 12.61 -11.33 -8.75
CA LYS A 67 13.16 -12.46 -7.98
C LYS A 67 12.23 -13.68 -8.00
N ILE A 68 10.91 -13.45 -8.07
CA ILE A 68 9.89 -14.51 -8.02
C ILE A 68 9.69 -15.15 -9.38
N LYS A 69 9.52 -14.33 -10.44
CA LYS A 69 9.33 -14.76 -11.82
C LYS A 69 10.67 -14.71 -12.56
N THR A 70 11.39 -15.81 -12.45
CA THR A 70 12.64 -16.05 -13.17
C THR A 70 12.38 -16.80 -14.48
N TRP A 71 13.34 -16.75 -15.40
CA TRP A 71 13.24 -17.42 -16.71
C TRP A 71 13.00 -18.93 -16.60
N LEU A 72 13.62 -19.58 -15.62
CA LEU A 72 13.42 -21.01 -15.31
C LEU A 72 12.02 -21.34 -14.74
N ARG A 73 11.25 -20.32 -14.33
CA ARG A 73 9.88 -20.44 -13.78
C ARG A 73 8.85 -19.79 -14.69
N SER A 74 9.10 -19.81 -16.00
CA SER A 74 8.24 -19.17 -17.02
C SER A 74 6.83 -19.75 -17.04
N THR A 75 6.67 -21.06 -16.78
CA THR A 75 5.39 -21.80 -16.79
C THR A 75 4.54 -21.67 -15.52
N MET A 76 4.96 -20.84 -14.55
CA MET A 76 4.18 -20.64 -13.33
C MET A 76 2.86 -19.90 -13.61
N GLY A 77 1.75 -20.49 -13.17
CA GLY A 77 0.41 -19.88 -13.26
C GLY A 77 0.22 -18.68 -12.33
N GLU A 78 -0.75 -17.84 -12.66
CA GLU A 78 -1.00 -16.55 -12.01
C GLU A 78 -1.35 -16.68 -10.53
N ASP A 79 -2.16 -17.68 -10.14
CA ASP A 79 -2.52 -17.89 -8.72
C ASP A 79 -1.29 -18.11 -7.84
N ARG A 80 -0.33 -18.91 -8.35
CA ARG A 80 0.92 -19.18 -7.64
C ARG A 80 1.83 -17.96 -7.63
N LEU A 81 1.89 -17.21 -8.73
CA LEU A 81 2.66 -15.97 -8.82
C LEU A 81 2.17 -14.93 -7.80
N ASN A 82 0.86 -14.73 -7.75
CA ASN A 82 0.20 -13.78 -6.87
C ASN A 82 0.35 -14.18 -5.40
N GLY A 83 0.20 -15.47 -5.07
CA GLY A 83 0.46 -15.96 -3.72
C GLY A 83 1.90 -15.68 -3.27
N LEU A 84 2.89 -15.99 -4.10
CA LEU A 84 4.29 -15.76 -3.78
C LEU A 84 4.66 -14.27 -3.71
N SER A 85 4.08 -13.43 -4.57
CA SER A 85 4.32 -11.98 -4.54
C SER A 85 3.77 -11.36 -3.26
N LEU A 86 2.54 -11.71 -2.86
CA LEU A 86 1.93 -11.26 -1.62
C LEU A 86 2.75 -11.67 -0.40
N MET A 87 3.20 -12.93 -0.34
CA MET A 87 4.05 -13.42 0.75
C MET A 87 5.40 -12.70 0.80
N SER A 88 6.00 -12.38 -0.35
CA SER A 88 7.29 -11.69 -0.41
C SER A 88 7.19 -10.21 -0.01
N VAL A 89 6.12 -9.51 -0.42
CA VAL A 89 5.90 -8.10 -0.06
C VAL A 89 5.58 -7.99 1.44
N HIS A 90 4.73 -8.89 1.95
CA HIS A 90 4.29 -8.90 3.35
C HIS A 90 5.11 -9.84 4.23
N ARG A 91 6.39 -10.03 3.90
CA ARG A 91 7.26 -11.00 4.58
C ARG A 91 7.26 -10.88 6.10
N LYS A 92 7.23 -9.65 6.65
CA LYS A 92 7.15 -9.41 8.10
C LYS A 92 5.88 -10.00 8.73
N LEU A 93 4.73 -9.83 8.08
CA LEU A 93 3.46 -10.38 8.54
C LEU A 93 3.48 -11.91 8.49
N VAL A 94 4.03 -12.46 7.40
CA VAL A 94 4.18 -13.92 7.22
C VAL A 94 5.12 -14.51 8.28
N GLU A 95 6.17 -13.80 8.66
CA GLU A 95 7.09 -14.23 9.72
C GLU A 95 6.41 -14.27 11.10
N VAL A 96 5.57 -13.27 11.42
CA VAL A 96 4.79 -13.24 12.66
C VAL A 96 3.75 -14.38 12.71
N GLN A 97 3.07 -14.65 11.61
CA GLN A 97 2.00 -15.66 11.53
C GLN A 97 2.50 -17.05 11.05
N ARG A 98 3.82 -17.28 11.07
CA ARG A 98 4.43 -18.44 10.43
C ARG A 98 3.85 -19.77 10.90
N GLU A 99 3.65 -19.93 12.20
CA GLU A 99 3.15 -21.18 12.78
C GLU A 99 1.72 -21.49 12.35
N GLU A 100 0.87 -20.47 12.29
CA GLU A 100 -0.53 -20.62 11.87
C GLU A 100 -0.62 -20.97 10.38
N ILE A 101 0.19 -20.30 9.55
CA ILE A 101 0.31 -20.60 8.12
C ILE A 101 0.82 -22.04 7.91
N GLN A 102 1.80 -22.49 8.70
CA GLN A 102 2.28 -23.87 8.63
C GLN A 102 1.20 -24.89 9.02
N LYS A 103 0.48 -24.67 10.12
CA LYS A 103 -0.61 -25.56 10.55
C LYS A 103 -1.73 -25.62 9.51
N SER A 104 -2.16 -24.48 8.98
CA SER A 104 -3.21 -24.41 7.96
C SER A 104 -2.82 -25.10 6.66
N THR A 105 -1.59 -24.88 6.18
CA THR A 105 -1.08 -25.56 4.99
C THR A 105 -0.97 -27.08 5.18
N LEU A 106 -0.47 -27.54 6.32
CA LEU A 106 -0.43 -28.98 6.64
C LEU A 106 -1.84 -29.60 6.66
N GLN A 107 -2.82 -28.92 7.23
CA GLN A 107 -4.22 -29.37 7.23
C GLN A 107 -4.79 -29.45 5.81
N ILE A 108 -4.52 -28.47 4.95
CA ILE A 108 -4.95 -28.49 3.53
C ILE A 108 -4.32 -29.67 2.79
N PHE A 109 -3.03 -29.94 3.00
CA PHE A 109 -2.37 -31.08 2.37
C PHE A 109 -2.83 -32.42 2.94
N ALA A 110 -3.10 -32.51 4.25
CA ALA A 110 -3.64 -33.72 4.87
C ALA A 110 -5.03 -34.08 4.32
N ARG A 111 -5.84 -33.08 3.97
CA ARG A 111 -7.16 -33.27 3.33
C ARG A 111 -7.07 -33.72 1.87
N ASN A 112 -5.92 -33.51 1.21
CA ASN A 112 -5.71 -33.86 -0.19
C ASN A 112 -4.72 -35.02 -0.31
N PRO A 113 -5.18 -36.28 -0.36
CA PRO A 113 -4.31 -37.43 -0.55
C PRO A 113 -3.78 -37.42 -1.99
N ARG A 114 -2.70 -36.68 -2.24
CA ARG A 114 -1.96 -36.78 -3.49
C ARG A 114 -1.38 -38.18 -3.55
N ARG A 115 -1.93 -39.04 -4.41
CA ARG A 115 -1.37 -40.36 -4.73
C ARG A 115 0.07 -40.16 -5.19
N MET A 116 1.04 -40.49 -4.33
CA MET A 116 2.41 -40.71 -4.78
C MET A 116 2.40 -42.02 -5.54
N LEU A 117 2.28 -41.93 -6.87
CA LEU A 117 2.56 -43.06 -7.76
C LEU A 117 4.07 -43.27 -7.71
N PHE A 118 4.51 -44.23 -6.91
CA PHE A 118 5.84 -44.79 -7.04
C PHE A 118 5.83 -45.64 -8.31
N GLN A 119 6.52 -45.17 -9.36
CA GLN A 119 6.86 -45.96 -10.54
C GLN A 119 8.19 -46.67 -10.32
#